data_AF-A0A920UKV8-F1
#
_entry.id   AF-A0A920UKV8-F1
#
_cell.length_a   1.000
_cell.length_b   1.000
_cell.length_c   1.000
_cell.angle_alpha   90.00
_cell.angle_beta   90.00
_cell.angle_gamma   90.00
#
_symmetry.space_group_name_H-M   'P 1'
#
loop_
_entity.id
_entity.type
_entity.pdbx_description
1 polymer ?
#
loop_
_entity_poly.entity_id
_entity_poly.type
_entity_poly.pdbx_seq_one_letter_code
_entity_poly.pdbx_strand_id
1 'polypeptide(L)'
;MHTDQINHDPAHTGMNTGTSISGRPSMGAWVTYGLGSMNDDLPGFVVLTSEGGRNPQPISSRQWGAGFFPSRHQGVQFFSQGDPVHYVRPRPV
;
A
#
# COMPACT_ATOMS: atom_id res chain seq x y z
N MET A 1 -10.00 13.35 10.16
CA MET A 1 -8.82 12.73 10.81
C MET A 1 -8.11 13.80 11.61
N HIS A 2 -7.68 13.50 12.84
CA HIS A 2 -6.82 14.34 13.68
C HIS A 2 -5.58 13.53 14.05
N THR A 3 -4.40 14.16 14.13
CA THR A 3 -3.12 13.51 14.46
C THR A 3 -2.31 14.38 15.39
N ASP A 4 -1.59 13.75 16.31
CA ASP A 4 -0.63 14.36 17.24
C ASP A 4 0.82 14.32 16.70
N GLN A 5 1.01 13.68 15.54
CA GLN A 5 2.33 13.51 14.93
C GLN A 5 2.83 14.84 14.34
N ILE A 6 4.01 15.28 14.80
CA ILE A 6 4.64 16.54 14.39
C ILE A 6 5.24 16.50 12.99
N ASN A 7 5.56 15.31 12.49
CA ASN A 7 6.24 15.08 11.21
C ASN A 7 5.33 14.39 10.20
N HIS A 8 5.54 14.66 8.91
CA HIS A 8 4.70 14.11 7.83
C HIS A 8 4.79 12.58 7.73
N ASP A 9 5.98 11.99 7.87
CA ASP A 9 6.17 10.52 7.79
C ASP A 9 5.33 9.72 8.82
N PRO A 10 5.42 10.01 10.14
CA PRO A 10 4.59 9.32 11.12
C PRO A 10 3.11 9.72 11.03
N ALA A 11 2.79 10.95 10.60
CA ALA A 11 1.41 11.34 10.34
C ALA A 11 0.79 10.53 9.20
N HIS A 12 1.55 10.28 8.11
CA HIS A 12 1.11 9.47 6.99
C HIS A 12 1.02 7.99 7.37
N THR A 13 1.91 7.50 8.22
CA THR A 13 1.80 6.15 8.81
C THR A 13 0.53 6.02 9.64
N GLY A 14 0.23 7.00 10.50
CA GLY A 14 -1.01 7.08 11.28
C GLY A 14 -2.26 7.15 10.41
N MET A 15 -2.22 7.91 9.31
CA MET A 15 -3.30 7.99 8.34
C MET A 15 -3.60 6.65 7.69
N ASN A 16 -2.57 5.92 7.27
CA ASN A 16 -2.75 4.69 6.55
C ASN A 16 -2.97 3.46 7.45
N THR A 17 -2.48 3.46 8.69
CA THR A 17 -2.54 2.28 9.57
C THR A 17 -3.37 2.50 10.84
N GLY A 18 -3.83 3.73 11.08
CA GLY A 18 -4.53 4.12 12.31
C GLY A 18 -3.62 4.32 13.54
N THR A 19 -2.30 4.17 13.38
CA THR A 19 -1.33 4.29 14.47
C THR A 19 0.04 4.70 13.94
N SER A 20 0.86 5.36 14.77
CA SER A 20 2.25 5.69 14.43
C SER A 20 3.22 4.53 14.64
N ILE A 21 2.76 3.41 15.22
CA ILE A 21 3.56 2.22 15.47
C ILE A 21 3.84 1.50 14.13
N SER A 22 5.13 1.32 13.81
CA SER A 22 5.56 0.61 12.60
C SER A 22 5.12 -0.86 12.60
N GLY A 23 4.91 -1.42 11.40
CA GLY A 23 4.55 -2.84 11.19
C GLY A 23 3.07 -3.15 11.39
N ARG A 24 2.23 -2.13 11.60
CA ARG A 24 0.78 -2.29 11.73
C ARG A 24 0.14 -2.45 10.36
N PRO A 25 -0.90 -3.30 10.22
CA PRO A 25 -1.59 -3.44 8.96
C PRO A 25 -2.20 -2.12 8.52
N SER A 26 -2.07 -1.82 7.23
CA SER A 26 -2.72 -0.67 6.63
C SER A 26 -4.22 -0.84 6.52
N MET A 27 -4.93 0.27 6.30
CA MET A 27 -6.38 0.29 6.11
C MET A 27 -6.81 -0.59 4.94
N GLY A 28 -6.05 -0.61 3.84
CA GLY A 28 -6.30 -1.53 2.71
C GLY A 28 -6.13 -3.00 3.09
N ALA A 29 -5.15 -3.32 3.93
CA ALA A 29 -4.96 -4.67 4.45
C ALA A 29 -6.12 -5.10 5.37
N TRP A 30 -6.60 -4.21 6.25
CA TRP A 30 -7.78 -4.46 7.08
C TRP A 30 -9.05 -4.67 6.26
N VAL A 31 -9.28 -3.83 5.25
CA VAL A 31 -10.45 -3.93 4.35
C VAL A 31 -10.44 -5.27 3.63
N THR A 32 -9.32 -5.64 3.01
CA THR A 32 -9.24 -6.92 2.28
C THR A 32 -9.22 -8.14 3.19
N TYR A 33 -8.72 -8.03 4.43
CA TYR A 33 -8.77 -9.11 5.41
C TYR A 33 -10.19 -9.33 5.95
N GLY A 34 -10.87 -8.24 6.34
CA GLY A 34 -12.19 -8.32 6.96
C GLY A 34 -13.33 -8.52 5.97
N LEU A 35 -13.27 -7.88 4.80
CA LEU A 35 -14.34 -7.91 3.80
C LEU A 35 -14.02 -8.81 2.61
N GLY A 36 -12.76 -9.17 2.40
CA GLY A 36 -12.33 -9.93 1.24
C GLY A 36 -12.21 -9.07 -0.03
N SER A 37 -12.17 -9.74 -1.17
CA SER A 37 -12.19 -9.16 -2.52
C SER A 37 -13.31 -9.85 -3.31
N MET A 38 -14.04 -9.10 -4.12
CA MET A 38 -14.99 -9.68 -5.09
C MET A 38 -14.28 -10.16 -6.37
N ASN A 39 -12.99 -9.88 -6.50
CA ASN A 39 -12.17 -10.29 -7.63
C ASN A 39 -11.23 -11.43 -7.20
N ASP A 40 -11.27 -12.53 -7.95
CA ASP A 40 -10.45 -13.72 -7.72
C ASP A 40 -9.10 -13.67 -8.46
N ASP A 41 -9.02 -12.88 -9.54
CA ASP A 41 -7.89 -12.85 -10.47
C ASP A 41 -7.01 -11.58 -10.32
N LEU A 42 -7.52 -10.54 -9.65
CA LEU A 42 -6.83 -9.26 -9.43
C LEU A 42 -6.59 -8.99 -7.93
N PRO A 43 -5.55 -8.20 -7.59
CA PRO A 43 -5.31 -7.78 -6.21
C PRO A 43 -6.50 -7.01 -5.63
N GLY A 44 -6.94 -7.39 -4.42
CA GLY A 44 -7.99 -6.66 -3.69
C GLY A 44 -7.54 -5.31 -3.13
N PHE A 45 -6.23 -5.03 -3.10
CA PHE A 45 -5.65 -3.77 -2.63
C PHE A 45 -4.49 -3.33 -3.52
N VAL A 46 -4.68 -2.22 -4.22
CA VAL A 46 -3.72 -1.62 -5.14
C VAL A 46 -3.23 -0.28 -4.57
N VAL A 47 -1.95 0.02 -4.81
CA VAL A 47 -1.29 1.24 -4.37
C VAL A 47 -0.74 1.97 -5.58
N LEU A 48 -1.07 3.25 -5.69
CA LEU A 48 -0.58 4.14 -6.74
C LEU A 48 0.36 5.16 -6.13
N THR A 49 1.54 5.29 -6.70
CA THR A 49 2.53 6.29 -6.29
C THR A 49 2.73 7.31 -7.38
N SER A 50 2.73 8.59 -7.02
CA SER A 50 3.04 9.67 -7.95
C SER A 50 4.54 9.73 -8.19
N GLU A 51 4.95 9.74 -9.46
CA GLU A 51 6.33 10.06 -9.85
C GLU A 51 6.37 11.52 -10.29
N GLY A 52 6.98 12.40 -9.48
CA GLY A 52 7.14 13.81 -9.82
C GLY A 52 7.45 14.74 -8.64
N GLY A 53 8.06 15.88 -8.93
CA GLY A 53 8.39 16.94 -7.95
C GLY A 53 9.88 17.23 -7.85
N ARG A 54 10.24 18.41 -7.31
CA ARG A 54 11.64 18.88 -7.20
C ARG A 54 12.46 18.10 -6.16
N ASN A 55 11.80 17.33 -5.29
CA ASN A 55 12.43 16.53 -4.23
C ASN A 55 11.51 15.36 -3.79
N PRO A 56 11.37 14.30 -4.60
CA PRO A 56 10.45 13.21 -4.27
C PRO A 56 10.95 12.47 -3.04
N GLN A 57 10.20 12.54 -1.95
CA GLN A 57 10.44 11.69 -0.78
C GLN A 57 9.82 10.31 -1.04
N PRO A 58 10.62 9.23 -1.04
CA PRO A 58 10.12 7.91 -1.36
C PRO A 58 9.08 7.48 -0.33
N ILE A 59 7.86 7.22 -0.80
CA ILE A 59 6.80 6.73 0.07
C ILE A 59 7.09 5.24 0.34
N SER A 60 7.42 4.92 1.59
CA SER A 60 7.83 3.56 1.96
C SER A 60 6.64 2.59 1.97
N SER A 61 6.88 1.37 1.48
CA SER A 61 5.91 0.26 1.47
C SER A 61 5.38 -0.14 2.85
N ARG A 62 6.07 0.23 3.92
CA ARG A 62 5.60 0.06 5.31
C ARG A 62 4.26 0.75 5.58
N GLN A 63 3.88 1.75 4.78
CA GLN A 63 2.68 2.54 4.98
C GLN A 63 1.42 1.86 4.42
N TRP A 64 1.57 0.93 3.49
CA TRP A 64 0.48 0.12 2.92
C TRP A 64 0.73 -1.39 3.11
N GLY A 65 1.48 -1.74 4.15
CA GLY A 65 1.84 -3.11 4.45
C GLY A 65 0.66 -3.95 4.96
N ALA A 66 0.78 -5.27 4.80
CA ALA A 66 -0.09 -6.25 5.47
C ALA A 66 0.18 -6.34 6.99
N GLY A 67 1.33 -5.84 7.46
CA GLY A 67 1.73 -5.99 8.85
C GLY A 67 1.87 -7.47 9.23
N PHE A 68 1.17 -7.88 10.28
CA PHE A 68 1.11 -9.28 10.74
C PHE A 68 0.05 -10.14 10.01
N PHE A 69 -0.68 -9.59 9.03
CA PHE A 69 -1.58 -10.39 8.21
C PHE A 69 -0.84 -11.22 7.16
N PRO A 70 -1.49 -12.28 6.64
CA PRO A 70 -0.97 -13.00 5.48
C PRO A 70 -0.64 -12.06 4.33
N SER A 71 0.45 -12.35 3.61
CA SER A 71 0.99 -11.51 2.53
C SER A 71 -0.01 -11.24 1.39
N ARG A 72 -1.07 -12.04 1.25
CA ARG A 72 -2.16 -11.79 0.29
C ARG A 72 -2.91 -10.47 0.50
N HIS A 73 -2.78 -9.84 1.68
CA HIS A 73 -3.39 -8.54 2.01
C HIS A 73 -2.41 -7.37 1.84
N GLN A 74 -1.21 -7.63 1.31
CA GLN A 74 -0.23 -6.61 1.01
C GLN A 74 -0.71 -5.71 -0.13
N GLY A 75 -0.56 -4.40 0.03
CA GLY A 75 -0.82 -3.47 -1.06
C GLY A 75 0.14 -3.71 -2.22
N VAL A 76 -0.41 -3.90 -3.41
CA VAL A 76 0.36 -4.11 -4.65
C VAL A 76 0.60 -2.75 -5.31
N GLN A 77 1.86 -2.33 -5.38
CA GLN A 77 2.24 -1.08 -6.05
C GLN A 77 2.10 -1.22 -7.56
N PHE A 78 1.40 -0.27 -8.17
CA PHE A 78 1.26 -0.14 -9.61
C PHE A 78 2.11 1.04 -10.10
N PHE A 79 2.93 0.77 -11.11
CA PHE A 79 3.80 1.77 -11.72
C PHE A 79 3.08 2.50 -12.86
N SER A 80 3.32 3.81 -12.95
CA SER A 80 2.70 4.68 -13.96
C SER A 80 3.36 4.59 -15.33
N GLN A 81 4.58 4.06 -15.40
CA GLN A 81 5.35 3.82 -16.63
C GLN A 81 5.97 2.42 -16.62
N GLY A 82 6.16 1.84 -17.80
CA GLY A 82 6.72 0.49 -17.95
C GLY A 82 5.73 -0.60 -17.55
N ASP A 83 6.23 -1.65 -16.89
CA ASP A 83 5.41 -2.77 -16.41
C ASP A 83 4.55 -2.32 -15.21
N PRO A 84 3.21 -2.43 -15.28
CA PRO A 84 2.34 -2.02 -14.18
C PRO A 84 2.64 -2.73 -12.87
N VAL A 85 2.99 -4.02 -12.94
CA VAL A 85 3.48 -4.82 -11.82
C VAL A 85 4.73 -5.55 -12.28
N HIS A 86 5.83 -5.40 -11.54
CA HIS A 86 7.09 -6.02 -11.93
C HIS A 86 7.01 -7.56 -11.90
N TYR A 87 7.70 -8.19 -12.87
CA TYR A 87 7.83 -9.64 -13.00
C TYR A 87 6.52 -10.41 -13.24
N VAL A 88 5.41 -9.71 -13.50
CA VAL A 88 4.16 -10.30 -13.97
C VAL A 88 4.10 -10.10 -15.47
N ARG A 89 4.27 -11.19 -16.23
CA ARG A 89 4.10 -11.17 -17.69
C ARG A 89 2.91 -12.02 -18.10
N PRO A 90 2.09 -11.57 -19.06
CA PRO A 90 1.12 -12.46 -19.70
C PRO A 90 1.86 -13.69 -20.24
N ARG A 91 1.28 -14.87 -20.07
CA ARG A 91 1.82 -16.08 -20.68
C ARG A 91 1.87 -15.85 -22.21
N PRO A 92 3.01 -16.08 -22.88
CA PRO A 92 3.06 -16.02 -24.33
C PRO A 92 2.02 -16.99 -24.90
N VAL A 93 1.12 -16.46 -25.73
CA VAL A 93 0.20 -17.26 -26.56
C VAL A 93 0.95 -17.91 -27.71
#